data_AF-A0A3M1N2T0-F1
#
_entry.id   AF-A0A3M1N2T0-F1
#
_cell.length_a   1.000
_cell.length_b   1.000
_cell.length_c   1.000
_cell.angle_alpha   90.00
_cell.angle_beta   90.00
_cell.angle_gamma   90.00
#
_symmetry.space_group_name_H-M   'P 1'
#
loop_
_entity.id
_entity.type
_entity.pdbx_description
1 polymer ?
#
loop_
_entity_poly.entity_id
_entity_poly.type
_entity_poly.pdbx_seq_one_letter_code
_entity_poly.pdbx_strand_id
1 'polypeptide(L)'
;MSRTPLTNLDIQCAELGRQLAEIRDDRGKQIEEKVFNEALAVLEEQGPYAMFLYLQARHDKVANPINENSLGFLKGVFTDRLDGVNNILDAVKHLADSPDDLLFARDLLRTALSYARYHLKAKGDKTP
;
A
#
# COMPACT_ATOMS: atom_id res chain seq x y z
N MET A 1 -7.41 -23.94 -21.66
CA MET A 1 -6.39 -22.98 -21.17
C MET A 1 -7.07 -21.65 -20.96
N SER A 2 -7.50 -21.35 -19.74
CA SER A 2 -8.12 -20.07 -19.41
C SER A 2 -7.04 -18.99 -19.48
N ARG A 3 -7.22 -18.00 -20.37
CA ARG A 3 -6.37 -16.82 -20.42
C ARG A 3 -6.70 -15.98 -19.20
N THR A 4 -5.86 -16.04 -18.17
CA THR A 4 -5.85 -14.98 -17.15
C THR A 4 -5.57 -13.68 -17.91
N PRO A 5 -6.47 -12.67 -17.87
CA PRO A 5 -6.21 -11.42 -18.55
C PRO A 5 -4.90 -10.84 -18.01
N LEU A 6 -4.02 -10.41 -18.91
CA LEU A 6 -2.78 -9.70 -18.55
C LEU A 6 -3.18 -8.54 -17.65
N THR A 7 -3.00 -8.69 -16.34
CA THR A 7 -3.53 -7.74 -15.38
C THR A 7 -2.55 -6.58 -15.30
N ASN A 8 -2.98 -5.39 -15.68
CA ASN A 8 -2.11 -4.22 -15.67
C ASN A 8 -1.83 -3.81 -14.21
N LEU A 9 -0.60 -4.05 -13.76
CA LEU A 9 -0.17 -3.78 -12.38
C LEU A 9 -0.22 -2.28 -12.03
N ASP A 10 -0.02 -1.39 -13.00
CA ASP A 10 -0.16 0.05 -12.79
C ASP A 10 -1.60 0.42 -12.43
N ILE A 11 -2.58 -0.17 -13.14
CA ILE A 11 -4.00 0.01 -12.82
C ILE A 11 -4.33 -0.54 -11.43
N GLN A 12 -3.79 -1.71 -11.06
CA GLN A 12 -4.00 -2.25 -9.71
C GLN A 12 -3.37 -1.35 -8.63
N CYS A 13 -2.20 -0.76 -8.89
CA CYS A 13 -1.62 0.25 -8.01
C CYS A 13 -2.50 1.50 -7.89
N ALA A 14 -3.10 1.95 -8.99
CA ALA A 14 -4.04 3.08 -8.98
C ALA A 14 -5.32 2.74 -8.19
N GLU A 15 -5.84 1.53 -8.33
CA GLU A 15 -7.00 1.05 -7.58
C GLU A 15 -6.71 0.96 -6.08
N LEU A 16 -5.56 0.39 -5.69
CA LEU A 16 -5.10 0.41 -4.30
C LEU A 16 -4.96 1.85 -3.82
N GLY A 17 -4.31 2.72 -4.59
CA GLY A 17 -4.15 4.13 -4.26
C GLY A 17 -5.48 4.83 -3.99
N ARG A 18 -6.51 4.57 -4.81
CA ARG A 18 -7.87 5.07 -4.60
C ARG A 18 -8.48 4.57 -3.30
N GLN A 19 -8.37 3.27 -3.02
CA GLN A 19 -8.87 2.65 -1.78
C GLN A 19 -8.21 3.29 -0.56
N LEU A 20 -6.89 3.46 -0.59
CA LEU A 20 -6.14 4.10 0.49
C LEU A 20 -6.58 5.55 0.71
N ALA A 21 -6.81 6.32 -0.36
CA ALA A 21 -7.27 7.71 -0.28
C ALA A 21 -8.74 7.88 0.18
N GLU A 22 -9.49 6.79 0.30
CA GLU A 22 -10.86 6.74 0.82
C GLU A 22 -10.90 6.34 2.31
N ILE A 23 -9.77 5.93 2.89
CA ILE A 23 -9.67 5.57 4.32
C ILE A 23 -10.08 6.76 5.19
N ARG A 24 -10.84 6.44 6.23
CA ARG A 24 -11.24 7.35 7.30
C ARG A 24 -10.81 6.77 8.64
N ASP A 25 -10.49 7.64 9.59
CA ASP A 25 -10.22 7.25 10.97
C ASP A 25 -11.51 6.81 11.71
N ASP A 26 -11.34 6.38 12.96
CA ASP A 26 -12.41 5.97 13.87
C ASP A 26 -13.50 7.04 14.09
N ARG A 27 -13.21 8.30 13.76
CA ARG A 27 -14.12 9.45 13.88
C ARG A 27 -14.69 9.88 12.54
N GLY A 28 -14.42 9.12 11.47
CA GLY A 28 -14.89 9.41 10.11
C GLY A 28 -14.11 10.53 9.40
N LYS A 29 -13.00 11.01 9.96
CA LYS A 29 -12.12 12.00 9.31
C LYS A 29 -11.32 11.31 8.22
N GLN A 30 -11.30 11.91 7.04
CA GLN A 30 -10.53 11.40 5.91
C GLN A 30 -9.03 11.43 6.20
N ILE A 31 -8.31 10.40 5.74
CA ILE A 31 -6.85 10.34 5.80
C ILE A 31 -6.21 11.57 5.14
N GLU A 32 -5.14 12.07 5.76
CA GLU A 32 -4.41 13.26 5.29
C GLU A 32 -3.27 12.87 4.33
N GLU A 33 -2.98 13.74 3.35
CA GLU A 33 -1.88 13.53 2.39
C GLU A 33 -0.53 13.31 3.10
N LYS A 34 -0.35 13.95 4.27
CA LYS A 34 0.85 13.82 5.09
C LYS A 34 1.19 12.36 5.44
N VAL A 35 0.19 11.51 5.69
CA VAL A 35 0.41 10.09 6.02
C VAL A 35 1.14 9.39 4.87
N PHE A 36 0.73 9.63 3.63
CA PHE A 36 1.35 9.05 2.44
C PHE A 36 2.71 9.67 2.13
N ASN A 37 2.90 10.97 2.35
CA ASN A 37 4.20 11.62 2.19
C ASN A 37 5.25 11.00 3.13
N GLU A 38 4.90 10.81 4.40
CA GLU A 38 5.80 10.23 5.40
C GLU A 38 6.03 8.74 5.14
N ALA A 39 4.99 7.98 4.78
CA ALA A 39 5.14 6.57 4.41
C ALA A 39 6.06 6.39 3.19
N LEU A 40 5.89 7.20 2.14
CA LEU A 40 6.77 7.18 0.97
C LEU A 40 8.23 7.47 1.35
N ALA A 41 8.48 8.49 2.17
CA ALA A 41 9.84 8.81 2.62
C ALA A 41 10.50 7.60 3.32
N VAL A 42 9.79 6.96 4.25
CA VAL A 42 10.31 5.78 4.95
C VAL A 42 10.48 4.59 4.00
N LEU A 43 9.54 4.37 3.07
CA LEU A 43 9.64 3.30 2.06
C LEU A 43 10.86 3.49 1.16
N GLU A 44 11.15 4.72 0.74
CA GLU A 44 12.25 5.04 -0.14
C GLU A 44 13.62 4.97 0.55
N GLU A 45 13.71 5.39 1.82
CA GLU A 45 14.96 5.37 2.56
C GLU A 45 15.28 4.02 3.21
N GLN A 46 14.26 3.36 3.79
CA GLN A 46 14.43 2.21 4.68
C GLN A 46 13.74 0.94 4.20
N GLY A 47 12.81 1.03 3.24
CA GLY A 47 12.11 -0.10 2.65
C GLY A 47 10.76 -0.46 3.32
N PRO A 48 10.07 -1.48 2.78
CA PRO A 48 8.67 -1.74 3.10
C PRO A 48 8.41 -2.16 4.54
N TYR A 49 9.34 -2.90 5.17
CA TYR A 49 9.19 -3.32 6.56
C TYR A 49 9.15 -2.12 7.50
N ALA A 50 10.13 -1.22 7.35
CA ALA A 50 10.23 0.00 8.13
C ALA A 50 9.03 0.92 7.90
N MET A 51 8.52 1.01 6.67
CA MET A 51 7.34 1.81 6.35
C MET A 51 6.09 1.31 7.10
N PHE A 52 5.79 0.01 7.07
CA PHE A 52 4.62 -0.53 7.78
C PHE A 52 4.77 -0.40 9.30
N LEU A 53 5.98 -0.62 9.84
CA LEU A 53 6.25 -0.38 11.26
C LEU A 53 6.06 1.09 11.65
N TYR A 54 6.53 2.02 10.80
CA TYR A 54 6.34 3.45 10.99
C TYR A 54 4.86 3.84 11.00
N LEU A 55 4.07 3.33 10.04
CA LEU A 55 2.64 3.58 9.96
C LEU A 55 1.94 3.13 11.24
N GLN A 56 2.24 1.94 11.76
CA GLN A 56 1.68 1.45 13.02
C GLN A 56 2.06 2.34 14.22
N ALA A 57 3.29 2.86 14.25
CA ALA A 57 3.77 3.67 15.37
C ALA A 57 3.30 5.14 15.35
N ARG A 58 3.09 5.71 14.17
CA ARG A 58 2.82 7.17 13.99
C ARG A 58 1.42 7.49 13.50
N HIS A 59 0.75 6.52 12.87
CA HIS A 59 -0.53 6.70 12.17
C HIS A 59 -1.52 5.58 12.55
N ASP A 60 -1.51 5.16 13.81
CA ASP A 60 -2.28 4.04 14.37
C ASP A 60 -3.77 4.04 13.97
N LYS A 61 -4.40 5.23 13.92
CA LYS A 61 -5.81 5.41 13.55
C LYS A 61 -6.17 4.98 12.12
N VAL A 62 -5.19 4.94 11.22
CA VAL A 62 -5.38 4.58 9.81
C VAL A 62 -4.43 3.46 9.36
N ALA A 63 -3.50 3.02 10.21
CA ALA A 63 -2.51 2.02 9.87
C ALA A 63 -3.13 0.66 9.55
N ASN A 64 -4.11 0.21 10.33
CA ASN A 64 -4.76 -1.09 10.12
C ASN A 64 -5.41 -1.21 8.73
N PRO A 65 -6.30 -0.29 8.30
CA PRO A 65 -6.87 -0.39 6.96
C PRO A 65 -5.81 -0.24 5.86
N ILE A 66 -4.75 0.56 6.05
CA ILE A 66 -3.64 0.59 5.08
C ILE A 66 -2.98 -0.80 4.97
N ASN A 67 -2.63 -1.41 6.10
CA ASN A 67 -1.99 -2.72 6.18
C ASN A 67 -2.85 -3.81 5.51
N GLU A 68 -4.15 -3.82 5.77
CA GLU A 68 -5.09 -4.80 5.23
C GLU A 68 -5.24 -4.67 3.71
N ASN A 69 -5.44 -3.45 3.20
CA ASN A 69 -5.55 -3.20 1.76
C ASN A 69 -4.24 -3.53 1.03
N SER A 70 -3.09 -3.13 1.60
CA SER A 70 -1.78 -3.48 1.04
C SER A 70 -1.51 -4.99 1.07
N LEU A 71 -1.91 -5.69 2.13
CA LEU A 71 -1.77 -7.15 2.21
C LEU A 71 -2.62 -7.85 1.15
N GLY A 72 -3.88 -7.43 0.99
CA GLY A 72 -4.76 -7.98 -0.04
C GLY A 72 -4.19 -7.80 -1.44
N PHE A 73 -3.68 -6.59 -1.74
CA PHE A 73 -3.00 -6.30 -3.00
C PHE A 73 -1.76 -7.16 -3.21
N LEU A 74 -0.85 -7.24 -2.23
CA LEU A 74 0.38 -8.03 -2.35
C LEU A 74 0.07 -9.53 -2.50
N LYS A 75 -0.95 -10.07 -1.82
CA LYS A 75 -1.41 -11.45 -2.04
C LYS A 75 -1.91 -11.70 -3.46
N GLY A 76 -2.59 -10.72 -4.05
CA GLY A 76 -3.03 -10.78 -5.43
C GLY A 76 -1.87 -10.84 -6.42
N VAL A 77 -0.77 -10.14 -6.13
CA VAL A 77 0.44 -10.12 -6.98
C VAL A 77 1.35 -11.32 -6.74
N PHE A 78 1.54 -11.70 -5.48
CA PHE A 78 2.49 -12.73 -5.03
C PHE A 78 1.76 -13.97 -4.50
N THR A 79 0.75 -14.45 -5.23
CA THR A 79 -0.19 -15.49 -4.78
C THR A 79 0.49 -16.71 -4.18
N ASP A 80 1.48 -17.30 -4.88
CA ASP A 80 2.15 -18.51 -4.41
C ASP A 80 3.10 -18.26 -3.23
N ARG A 81 3.55 -17.02 -3.03
CA ARG A 81 4.54 -16.65 -2.01
C ARG A 81 3.90 -16.22 -0.70
N LEU A 82 2.67 -15.70 -0.76
CA LEU A 82 1.96 -15.12 0.37
C LEU A 82 0.71 -15.91 0.77
N ASP A 83 0.57 -17.15 0.28
CA ASP A 83 -0.49 -18.05 0.71
C ASP A 83 -0.43 -18.27 2.23
N GLY A 84 -1.60 -18.24 2.88
CA GLY A 84 -1.71 -18.37 4.34
C GLY A 84 -1.15 -17.21 5.20
N VAL A 85 -0.48 -16.21 4.62
CA VAL A 85 0.11 -15.09 5.39
C VAL A 85 -0.98 -14.12 5.86
N ASN A 86 -1.10 -13.84 7.16
CA ASN A 86 -2.24 -13.07 7.68
C ASN A 86 -1.92 -11.64 8.16
N ASN A 87 -0.67 -11.21 8.05
CA ASN A 87 -0.29 -9.85 8.39
C ASN A 87 0.78 -9.31 7.45
N ILE A 88 0.80 -7.98 7.29
CA ILE A 88 1.65 -7.31 6.31
C ILE A 88 3.15 -7.39 6.65
N LEU A 89 3.51 -7.38 7.93
CA LEU A 89 4.91 -7.45 8.34
C LEU A 89 5.52 -8.82 8.02
N ASP A 90 4.77 -9.89 8.26
CA ASP A 90 5.19 -11.23 7.87
C ASP A 90 5.18 -11.41 6.35
N ALA A 91 4.24 -10.79 5.63
CA ALA A 91 4.28 -10.78 4.16
C ALA A 91 5.58 -10.16 3.65
N VAL A 92 5.96 -8.99 4.17
CA VAL A 92 7.22 -8.35 3.79
C VAL A 92 8.44 -9.20 4.17
N LYS A 93 8.44 -9.89 5.31
CA LYS A 93 9.52 -10.82 5.68
C LYS A 93 9.63 -11.99 4.69
N HIS A 94 8.51 -12.60 4.29
CA HIS A 94 8.52 -13.68 3.30
C HIS A 94 9.03 -13.20 1.94
N LEU A 95 8.62 -12.01 1.50
CA LEU A 95 9.14 -11.44 0.26
C LEU A 95 10.64 -11.10 0.37
N ALA A 96 11.16 -10.82 1.56
CA ALA A 96 12.58 -10.56 1.77
C ALA A 96 13.48 -11.80 1.57
N ASP A 97 12.91 -13.01 1.49
CA ASP A 97 13.65 -14.21 1.10
C ASP A 97 14.11 -14.17 -0.37
N SER A 98 13.53 -13.26 -1.18
CA SER A 98 13.92 -12.99 -2.56
C SER A 98 14.18 -11.48 -2.75
N PRO A 99 15.43 -11.05 -3.03
CA PRO A 99 15.71 -9.64 -3.29
C PRO A 99 14.84 -9.04 -4.39
N ASP A 100 14.55 -9.81 -5.44
CA ASP A 100 13.72 -9.37 -6.56
C ASP A 100 12.27 -9.15 -6.13
N ASP A 101 11.69 -10.06 -5.33
CA ASP A 101 10.31 -9.92 -4.84
C ASP A 101 10.20 -8.72 -3.92
N LEU A 102 11.19 -8.51 -3.05
CA LEU A 102 11.23 -7.37 -2.12
C LEU A 102 11.33 -6.03 -2.85
N LEU A 103 12.23 -5.94 -3.84
CA LEU A 103 12.37 -4.73 -4.66
C LEU A 103 11.11 -4.47 -5.48
N PHE A 104 10.51 -5.52 -6.03
CA PHE A 104 9.28 -5.39 -6.80
C PHE A 104 8.10 -4.95 -5.92
N ALA A 105 7.93 -5.54 -4.73
CA ALA A 105 6.91 -5.11 -3.78
C ALA A 105 7.10 -3.66 -3.33
N ARG A 106 8.36 -3.23 -3.12
CA ARG A 106 8.69 -1.84 -2.84
C ARG A 106 8.23 -0.90 -3.96
N ASP A 107 8.47 -1.26 -5.22
CA ASP A 107 8.05 -0.45 -6.37
C ASP A 107 6.53 -0.36 -6.53
N LEU A 108 5.83 -1.46 -6.31
CA LEU A 108 4.37 -1.49 -6.35
C LEU A 108 3.76 -0.61 -5.24
N LEU A 109 4.26 -0.74 -4.01
CA LEU A 109 3.82 0.09 -2.88
C LEU A 109 4.12 1.57 -3.11
N ARG A 110 5.31 1.91 -3.63
CA ARG A 110 5.69 3.29 -3.99
C ARG A 110 4.72 3.89 -5.02
N THR A 111 4.36 3.10 -6.03
CA THR A 111 3.44 3.51 -7.09
C THR A 111 2.03 3.72 -6.54
N ALA A 112 1.52 2.76 -5.75
CA ALA A 112 0.21 2.84 -5.14
C ALA A 112 0.06 4.02 -4.15
N LEU A 113 1.07 4.25 -3.30
CA LEU A 113 1.08 5.40 -2.39
C LEU A 113 1.16 6.74 -3.15
N SER A 114 1.85 6.78 -4.28
CA SER A 114 1.86 7.94 -5.17
C SER A 114 0.47 8.21 -5.74
N TYR A 115 -0.23 7.18 -6.23
CA TYR A 115 -1.63 7.30 -6.65
C TYR A 115 -2.56 7.75 -5.52
N ALA A 116 -2.36 7.25 -4.30
CA ALA A 116 -3.16 7.68 -3.14
C ALA A 116 -3.04 9.19 -2.88
N ARG A 117 -1.82 9.74 -2.98
CA ARG A 117 -1.59 11.19 -2.89
C ARG A 117 -2.31 11.95 -3.99
N TYR A 118 -2.21 11.50 -5.24
CA TYR A 118 -2.90 12.16 -6.35
C TYR A 118 -4.43 12.09 -6.23
N HIS A 119 -4.98 10.99 -5.72
CA HIS A 119 -6.41 10.88 -5.43
C HIS A 119 -6.87 11.85 -4.33
N LEU A 120 -6.06 12.08 -3.30
CA LEU A 120 -6.37 13.11 -2.29
C LEU A 120 -6.31 14.52 -2.87
N LYS A 121 -5.27 14.84 -3.65
CA LYS A 121 -5.16 16.17 -4.31
C LYS A 121 -6.34 16.45 -5.23
N ALA A 122 -6.70 15.49 -6.07
CA ALA A 122 -7.85 15.60 -6.97
C ALA A 122 -9.20 15.75 -6.23
N LYS A 123 -9.28 15.39 -4.95
CA LYS A 123 -10.45 15.65 -4.09
C LYS A 123 -10.37 17.03 -3.43
N GLY A 124 -9.18 17.46 -2.97
CA GLY A 124 -8.96 18.77 -2.38
C GLY A 124 -9.22 19.93 -3.34
N ASP A 125 -8.78 19.79 -4.61
CA ASP A 125 -8.98 20.79 -5.66
C ASP A 125 -10.44 20.90 -6.14
N LYS A 126 -11.33 19.98 -5.72
CA LYS A 126 -12.75 19.98 -6.08
C LYS A 126 -13.64 20.71 -5.06
N THR A 127 -13.04 21.38 -4.08
CA THR A 127 -13.77 22.26 -3.14
C THR A 127 -13.75 23.68 -3.70
N PRO A 128 -14.90 24.26 -4.12
CA PRO A 128 -14.96 25.64 -4.61
C PRO A 128 -14.66 26.67 -3.51
#